data_AF-A0A2R9STX1-F1
#
_entry.id   AF-A0A2R9STX1-F1
#
_cell.length_a   1.000
_cell.length_b   1.000
_cell.length_c   1.000
_cell.angle_alpha   90.00
_cell.angle_beta   90.00
_cell.angle_gamma   90.00
#
_symmetry.space_group_name_H-M   'P 1'
#
loop_
_entity.id
_entity.type
_entity.pdbx_description
1 polymer ?
#
loop_
_entity_poly.entity_id
_entity_poly.type
_entity_poly.pdbx_seq_one_letter_code
_entity_poly.pdbx_strand_id
1 'polypeptide(L)'
;MGFGITWLADSMIGLHIPQFTDTAVFLSITFFSFFLMISAVMSLVGIKGIAIFALILFFGAPLLALAPEMMSPFYRDWVHSWLPMRFMVDGLRDLFFFGNGLHWNHAVSTLTWIGLGSAIVILASAWKPRAAEQPYKLEG
;
A
#
# COMPACT_ATOMS: atom_id res chain seq x y z
N MET A 1 5.50 11.36 7.24
CA MET A 1 5.23 11.33 5.78
C MET A 1 3.88 11.96 5.45
N GLY A 2 2.74 11.50 5.98
CA GLY A 2 1.42 12.03 5.62
C GLY A 2 1.23 13.53 5.81
N PHE A 3 1.59 14.07 6.99
CA PHE A 3 1.54 15.51 7.27
C PHE A 3 2.42 16.37 6.33
N GLY A 4 3.53 15.84 5.82
CA GLY A 4 4.41 16.57 4.90
C GLY A 4 3.85 16.64 3.49
N ILE A 5 3.21 15.55 3.03
CA ILE A 5 2.55 15.50 1.72
C ILE A 5 1.31 16.40 1.70
N THR A 6 0.53 16.40 2.78
CA THR A 6 -0.62 17.31 2.91
C THR A 6 -0.21 18.77 3.04
N TRP A 7 0.92 19.06 3.71
CA TRP A 7 1.47 20.42 3.78
C TRP A 7 1.97 20.93 2.42
N LEU A 8 2.64 20.07 1.64
CA LEU A 8 2.99 20.38 0.23
C LEU A 8 1.73 20.59 -0.62
N ALA A 9 0.67 19.81 -0.39
CA ALA A 9 -0.59 19.93 -1.11
C ALA A 9 -1.34 21.25 -0.81
N ASP A 10 -1.33 21.68 0.46
CA ASP A 10 -1.93 22.96 0.84
C ASP A 10 -1.11 24.15 0.31
N SER A 11 0.22 24.11 0.50
CA SER A 11 1.14 25.21 0.17
C SER A 11 1.42 25.40 -1.32
N MET A 12 1.47 24.32 -2.12
CA MET A 12 1.81 24.43 -3.56
C MET A 12 0.60 24.40 -4.49
N ILE A 13 -0.49 23.72 -4.13
CA ILE A 13 -1.66 23.53 -5.02
C ILE A 13 -2.87 24.37 -4.65
N GLY A 14 -2.88 25.06 -3.50
CA GLY A 14 -3.98 25.95 -3.09
C GLY A 14 -5.32 25.23 -2.92
N LEU A 15 -5.30 23.91 -2.77
CA LEU A 15 -6.47 23.09 -2.53
C LEU A 15 -6.92 23.33 -1.09
N HIS A 16 -8.06 24.00 -0.91
CA HIS A 16 -8.66 24.22 0.41
C HIS A 16 -9.13 22.86 0.96
N ILE A 17 -8.22 22.08 1.54
CA ILE A 17 -8.53 20.77 2.12
C ILE A 17 -9.25 21.05 3.44
N PRO A 18 -10.57 20.80 3.56
CA PRO A 18 -11.34 21.20 4.74
C PRO A 18 -10.88 20.48 6.02
N GLN A 19 -10.12 19.39 5.86
CA GLN A 19 -9.70 18.48 6.94
C GLN A 19 -8.25 18.02 6.75
N PHE A 20 -7.32 18.97 6.89
CA PHE A 20 -5.87 18.74 6.79
C PHE A 20 -5.40 17.57 7.67
N THR A 21 -5.84 17.55 8.92
CA THR A 21 -5.46 16.53 9.91
C THR A 21 -5.94 15.13 9.50
N ASP A 22 -7.19 15.03 9.03
CA ASP A 22 -7.79 13.74 8.62
C ASP A 22 -7.06 13.16 7.41
N THR A 23 -6.72 14.02 6.45
CA THR A 23 -5.94 13.63 5.26
C THR A 23 -4.55 13.16 5.66
N ALA A 24 -3.89 13.88 6.57
CA ALA A 24 -2.55 13.56 7.02
C ALA A 24 -2.51 12.23 7.79
N VAL A 25 -3.51 11.97 8.63
CA VAL A 25 -3.67 10.72 9.35
C VAL A 25 -3.95 9.56 8.39
N PHE A 26 -4.88 9.75 7.44
CA PHE A 26 -5.19 8.75 6.41
C PHE A 26 -3.94 8.36 5.61
N LEU A 27 -3.17 9.35 5.14
CA LEU A 27 -1.93 9.12 4.40
C LEU A 27 -0.89 8.42 5.26
N SER A 28 -0.81 8.75 6.55
CA SER A 28 0.14 8.12 7.46
C SER A 28 -0.20 6.63 7.69
N ILE A 29 -1.47 6.30 7.89
CA ILE A 29 -1.96 4.91 8.00
C ILE A 29 -1.69 4.15 6.70
N THR A 30 -2.01 4.77 5.56
CA THR A 30 -1.78 4.19 4.23
C THR A 30 -0.30 3.88 4.02
N PHE A 31 0.57 4.86 4.28
CA PHE A 31 2.02 4.71 4.13
C PHE A 31 2.56 3.59 5.02
N PHE A 32 2.15 3.57 6.29
CA PHE A 32 2.56 2.54 7.24
C PHE A 32 2.10 1.13 6.80
N SER A 33 0.85 1.01 6.34
CA SER A 33 0.28 -0.26 5.87
C SER A 33 1.01 -0.80 4.63
N PHE A 34 1.28 0.07 3.65
CA PHE A 34 2.05 -0.33 2.46
C PHE A 34 3.50 -0.65 2.77
N PHE A 35 4.12 0.10 3.69
CA PHE A 35 5.48 -0.21 4.13
C PHE A 35 5.57 -1.61 4.76
N LEU A 36 4.63 -1.96 5.64
CA LEU A 36 4.56 -3.29 6.23
C LEU A 36 4.29 -4.36 5.17
N MET A 37 3.37 -4.11 4.24
CA MET A 37 3.07 -5.05 3.15
C MET A 37 4.30 -5.33 2.27
N ILE A 38 5.01 -4.29 1.84
CA ILE A 38 6.24 -4.44 1.04
C ILE A 38 7.28 -5.21 1.87
N SER A 39 7.44 -4.88 3.14
CA SER A 39 8.39 -5.56 4.04
C SER A 39 8.04 -7.04 4.22
N ALA A 40 6.75 -7.37 4.37
CA ALA A 40 6.27 -8.74 4.48
C ALA A 40 6.54 -9.55 3.21
N VAL A 41 6.26 -8.98 2.04
CA VAL A 41 6.52 -9.61 0.74
C VAL A 41 8.02 -9.83 0.53
N MET A 42 8.84 -8.82 0.88
CA MET A 42 10.30 -8.94 0.86
C MET A 42 10.80 -10.02 1.82
N SER A 43 10.18 -10.18 2.99
CA SER A 43 10.52 -11.23 3.95
C SER A 43 10.21 -12.63 3.43
N LEU A 44 9.15 -12.78 2.63
CA LEU A 44 8.73 -14.09 2.09
C LEU A 44 9.46 -14.47 0.79
N VAL A 45 9.53 -13.54 -0.16
CA VAL A 45 9.99 -13.81 -1.54
C VAL A 45 11.44 -13.31 -1.78
N GLY A 46 11.95 -12.45 -0.90
CA GLY A 46 13.25 -11.80 -1.07
C GLY A 46 13.28 -10.87 -2.29
N ILE A 47 14.47 -10.60 -2.82
CA ILE A 47 14.71 -9.73 -3.97
C ILE A 47 13.89 -10.12 -5.22
N LYS A 48 13.52 -11.41 -5.37
CA LYS A 48 12.69 -11.87 -6.50
C LYS A 48 11.28 -11.24 -6.49
N GLY A 49 10.78 -10.85 -5.32
CA GLY A 49 9.47 -10.19 -5.19
C GLY A 49 9.43 -8.80 -5.82
N ILE A 50 10.57 -8.13 -5.95
CA ILE A 50 10.67 -6.78 -6.53
C ILE A 50 10.20 -6.79 -7.98
N ALA A 51 10.59 -7.79 -8.78
CA ALA A 51 10.19 -7.88 -10.18
C ALA A 51 8.67 -8.02 -10.33
N ILE A 52 8.04 -8.84 -9.48
CA ILE A 52 6.58 -9.05 -9.49
C ILE A 52 5.87 -7.74 -9.09
N PHE A 53 6.33 -7.08 -8.03
CA PHE A 53 5.78 -5.80 -7.61
C PHE A 53 5.94 -4.73 -8.69
N ALA A 54 7.12 -4.64 -9.31
CA ALA A 54 7.37 -3.69 -10.39
C ALA A 54 6.43 -3.91 -11.57
N LEU A 55 6.18 -5.17 -11.97
CA LEU A 55 5.22 -5.49 -13.02
C LEU A 55 3.80 -5.06 -12.62
N ILE A 56 3.35 -5.41 -11.42
CA ILE A 56 2.02 -5.03 -10.92
C ILE A 56 1.87 -3.50 -10.88
N LEU A 57 2.88 -2.76 -10.42
CA LEU A 57 2.86 -1.30 -10.38
C LEU A 57 2.90 -0.68 -11.78
N PHE A 58 3.71 -1.23 -12.69
CA PHE A 58 3.85 -0.74 -14.06
C PHE A 58 2.55 -0.90 -14.85
N PHE A 59 1.90 -2.05 -14.74
CA PHE A 59 0.58 -2.27 -15.35
C PHE A 59 -0.56 -1.61 -14.57
N GLY A 60 -0.38 -1.40 -13.26
CA GLY A 60 -1.38 -0.82 -12.38
C GLY A 60 -1.50 0.70 -12.42
N ALA A 61 -0.40 1.41 -12.61
CA ALA A 61 -0.38 2.87 -12.73
C ALA A 61 -1.31 3.42 -13.83
N PRO A 62 -1.26 2.93 -15.10
CA PRO A 62 -2.19 3.37 -16.13
C PRO A 62 -3.63 2.95 -15.85
N LEU A 63 -3.85 1.83 -15.16
CA LEU A 63 -5.19 1.42 -14.73
C LEU A 63 -5.76 2.36 -13.67
N LEU A 64 -4.97 2.84 -12.71
CA LEU A 64 -5.44 3.79 -11.70
C LEU A 64 -5.82 5.16 -12.28
N ALA A 65 -5.23 5.53 -13.43
CA ALA A 65 -5.56 6.75 -14.14
C ALA A 65 -6.87 6.66 -14.96
N LEU A 66 -7.33 5.44 -15.25
CA LEU A 66 -8.57 5.19 -15.98
C LEU A 66 -9.73 4.96 -15.01
N ALA A 67 -10.92 5.43 -15.39
CA ALA A 67 -12.13 5.07 -14.67
C ALA A 67 -12.37 3.55 -14.83
N PRO A 68 -12.75 2.82 -13.76
CA PRO A 68 -12.96 1.37 -13.82
C PRO A 68 -14.03 0.95 -14.85
N GLU A 69 -14.93 1.86 -15.21
CA GLU A 69 -15.98 1.65 -16.22
C GLU A 69 -15.45 1.60 -17.67
N MET A 70 -14.27 2.17 -17.92
CA MET A 70 -13.62 2.14 -19.24
C MET A 70 -12.69 0.94 -19.42
N MET A 71 -12.56 0.09 -18.39
CA MET A 71 -11.68 -1.07 -18.40
C MET A 71 -12.41 -2.30 -18.93
N SER A 72 -11.69 -3.18 -19.62
CA SER A 72 -12.24 -4.50 -19.93
C SER A 72 -12.42 -5.33 -18.64
N PRO A 73 -13.37 -6.29 -18.60
CA PRO A 73 -13.69 -7.06 -17.40
C PRO A 73 -12.49 -7.79 -16.80
N PHE A 74 -11.59 -8.29 -17.67
CA PHE A 74 -10.37 -8.97 -17.25
C PHE A 74 -9.48 -8.08 -16.38
N TYR A 75 -9.21 -6.85 -16.82
CA TYR A 75 -8.34 -5.93 -16.07
C TYR A 75 -9.02 -5.41 -14.81
N ARG A 76 -10.34 -5.21 -14.84
CA ARG A 76 -11.12 -4.76 -13.68
C ARG A 76 -11.19 -5.82 -12.58
N ASP A 77 -11.48 -7.07 -12.93
CA ASP A 77 -11.76 -8.09 -11.94
C ASP A 77 -10.49 -8.78 -11.41
N TRP A 78 -9.44 -8.89 -12.23
CA TRP A 78 -8.18 -9.54 -11.82
C TRP A 78 -7.09 -8.55 -11.43
N VAL A 79 -6.72 -7.64 -12.33
CA VAL A 79 -5.56 -6.75 -12.12
C VAL A 79 -5.90 -5.64 -11.13
N HIS A 80 -7.00 -4.93 -11.35
CA HIS A 80 -7.45 -3.84 -10.49
C HIS A 80 -7.82 -4.32 -9.09
N SER A 81 -8.41 -5.51 -8.95
CA SER A 81 -8.74 -6.09 -7.65
C SER A 81 -7.53 -6.40 -6.77
N TRP A 82 -6.39 -6.71 -7.38
CA TRP A 82 -5.16 -7.06 -6.67
C TRP A 82 -4.29 -5.86 -6.32
N LEU A 83 -4.58 -4.67 -6.89
CA LEU A 83 -3.79 -3.47 -6.69
C LEU A 83 -4.05 -2.86 -5.31
N PRO A 84 -3.10 -2.94 -4.35
CA PRO A 84 -3.32 -2.43 -2.99
C PRO A 84 -3.48 -0.90 -3.00
N MET A 85 -2.85 -0.23 -3.97
CA MET A 85 -2.93 1.22 -4.16
C MET A 85 -4.36 1.72 -4.45
N ARG A 86 -5.28 0.86 -4.91
CA ARG A 86 -6.67 1.26 -5.17
C ARG A 86 -7.33 1.81 -3.90
N PHE A 87 -7.07 1.19 -2.75
CA PHE A 87 -7.66 1.57 -1.48
C PHE A 87 -7.20 2.96 -1.02
N MET A 88 -5.99 3.37 -1.39
CA MET A 88 -5.52 4.73 -1.16
C MET A 88 -6.31 5.74 -2.01
N VAL A 89 -6.48 5.45 -3.31
CA VAL A 89 -7.19 6.34 -4.23
C VAL A 89 -8.66 6.46 -3.86
N ASP A 90 -9.30 5.34 -3.53
CA ASP A 90 -10.71 5.33 -3.11
C ASP A 90 -10.89 6.08 -1.79
N GLY A 91 -10.01 5.85 -0.80
CA GLY A 91 -10.07 6.57 0.48
C GLY A 91 -9.78 8.07 0.35
N LEU A 92 -8.85 8.47 -0.51
CA LEU A 92 -8.60 9.89 -0.81
C LEU A 92 -9.77 10.55 -1.55
N ARG A 93 -10.39 9.85 -2.50
CA ARG A 93 -11.60 10.35 -3.18
C ARG A 93 -12.72 10.54 -2.17
N ASP A 94 -12.91 9.59 -1.28
CA ASP A 94 -13.93 9.69 -0.24
C ASP A 94 -13.70 10.92 0.66
N LEU A 95 -12.46 11.09 1.11
CA LEU A 95 -12.04 12.21 1.95
C LEU A 95 -12.17 13.59 1.27
N PHE A 96 -11.81 13.69 -0.01
CA PHE A 96 -11.81 14.97 -0.75
C PHE A 96 -13.17 15.33 -1.33
N PHE A 97 -13.96 14.37 -1.81
CA PHE A 97 -15.23 14.65 -2.48
C PHE A 97 -16.44 14.59 -1.55
N PHE A 98 -16.43 13.72 -0.53
CA PHE A 98 -17.59 13.55 0.35
C PHE A 98 -17.48 14.35 1.65
N GLY A 99 -16.30 14.91 1.96
CA GLY A 99 -16.10 15.85 3.07
C GLY A 99 -16.42 15.30 4.46
N ASN A 100 -16.55 13.97 4.58
CA ASN A 100 -16.95 13.27 5.80
C ASN A 100 -15.74 12.84 6.66
N GLY A 101 -14.68 13.66 6.75
CA GLY A 101 -13.51 13.40 7.58
C GLY A 101 -12.89 12.01 7.47
N LEU A 102 -11.96 11.72 8.39
CA LEU A 102 -11.45 10.36 8.54
C LEU A 102 -12.53 9.50 9.21
N HIS A 103 -13.30 8.78 8.40
CA HIS A 103 -14.27 7.82 8.92
C HIS A 103 -13.82 6.38 8.64
N TRP A 104 -14.39 5.44 9.39
CA TRP A 104 -14.08 4.02 9.26
C TRP A 104 -14.78 3.41 8.03
N ASN A 105 -14.29 3.71 6.83
CA ASN A 105 -14.78 3.13 5.59
C ASN A 105 -14.10 1.80 5.23
N HIS A 106 -14.59 1.22 4.13
CA HIS A 106 -14.00 0.05 3.52
C HIS A 106 -12.51 0.23 3.19
N ALA A 107 -12.06 1.43 2.79
CA ALA A 107 -10.66 1.69 2.48
C ALA A 107 -9.77 1.67 3.74
N VAL A 108 -10.14 2.41 4.79
CA VAL A 108 -9.41 2.48 6.07
C VAL A 108 -9.35 1.11 6.74
N SER A 109 -10.47 0.39 6.77
CA SER A 109 -10.53 -0.96 7.35
C SER A 109 -9.66 -1.94 6.57
N THR A 110 -9.72 -1.92 5.24
CA THR A 110 -8.90 -2.82 4.40
C THR A 110 -7.41 -2.51 4.53
N LEU A 111 -7.01 -1.23 4.51
CA LEU A 111 -5.62 -0.81 4.73
C LEU A 111 -5.11 -1.28 6.10
N THR A 112 -5.92 -1.11 7.14
CA THR A 112 -5.58 -1.57 8.50
C THR A 112 -5.39 -3.09 8.55
N TRP A 113 -6.28 -3.85 7.92
CA TRP A 113 -6.16 -5.31 7.84
C TRP A 113 -4.95 -5.77 7.03
N ILE A 114 -4.61 -5.07 5.94
CA ILE A 114 -3.39 -5.31 5.17
C ILE A 114 -2.17 -5.07 6.07
N GLY A 115 -2.13 -3.96 6.80
CA GLY A 115 -1.05 -3.63 7.74
C GLY A 115 -0.90 -4.69 8.84
N LEU A 116 -2.00 -5.07 9.50
CA LEU A 116 -2.02 -6.10 10.54
C LEU A 116 -1.59 -7.47 10.01
N GLY A 117 -2.16 -7.91 8.89
CA GLY A 117 -1.80 -9.18 8.26
C GLY A 117 -0.32 -9.21 7.87
N SER A 118 0.20 -8.10 7.35
CA SER A 118 1.62 -7.97 7.00
C SER A 118 2.53 -8.01 8.23
N ALA A 119 2.14 -7.35 9.32
CA ALA A 119 2.87 -7.42 10.59
C ALA A 119 2.93 -8.87 11.12
N ILE A 120 1.82 -9.61 11.08
CA ILE A 120 1.77 -11.02 11.47
C ILE A 120 2.69 -11.86 10.60
N VAL A 121 2.69 -11.65 9.27
CA VAL A 121 3.59 -12.35 8.34
C VAL A 121 5.05 -12.08 8.65
N ILE A 122 5.42 -10.83 8.93
CA ILE A 122 6.80 -10.46 9.31
C ILE A 122 7.20 -11.16 10.61
N LEU A 123 6.33 -11.14 11.63
CA LEU A 123 6.58 -11.81 12.91
C LEU A 123 6.73 -13.33 12.74
N ALA A 124 5.85 -13.95 11.96
CA ALA A 124 5.92 -15.37 11.64
C ALA A 124 7.19 -15.72 10.85
N SER A 125 7.60 -14.87 9.91
CA SER A 125 8.84 -15.05 9.15
C SER A 125 10.08 -14.88 10.03
N ALA A 126 10.04 -13.99 11.03
CA ALA A 126 11.13 -13.80 11.99
C ALA A 126 11.29 -15.00 12.95
N TRP A 127 10.20 -15.73 13.22
CA TRP A 127 10.23 -16.96 14.02
C TRP A 127 10.63 -18.20 13.23
N LYS A 128 10.75 -18.12 11.90
CA LYS A 128 11.30 -19.23 11.10
C LYS A 128 12.76 -19.42 11.52
N PRO A 129 13.14 -20.57 12.10
CA PRO A 129 14.53 -20.80 12.48
C PRO A 129 15.38 -20.65 11.22
N ARG A 130 16.37 -19.75 11.25
CA ARG A 130 17.45 -19.69 10.26
C ARG A 130 18.11 -21.07 10.27
N ALA A 131 17.67 -21.94 9.38
CA ALA A 131 18.29 -23.24 9.16
C ALA A 131 19.72 -22.95 8.72
N ALA A 132 20.63 -23.10 9.69
CA ALA A 132 22.07 -23.21 9.58
C ALA A 132 22.67 -22.58 8.31
N GLU A 133 23.29 -21.41 8.48
CA GLU A 133 24.48 -21.10 7.68
C GLU A 133 25.44 -22.29 7.88
N GLN A 134 25.43 -23.23 6.94
CA GLN A 134 26.37 -24.35 6.93
C GLN A 134 27.76 -23.72 6.82
N PRO A 135 28.63 -23.89 7.82
CA PRO A 135 29.98 -23.37 7.74
C PRO A 135 30.66 -24.01 6.53
N TYR A 136 31.18 -23.16 5.65
CA TYR A 136 31.95 -23.55 4.48
C TYR A 136 33.04 -24.53 4.92
N LYS A 137 32.86 -25.81 4.60
CA LYS A 137 33.87 -26.84 4.82
C LYS A 137 35.07 -26.52 3.92
N LEU A 138 36.09 -25.92 4.52
CA LEU A 138 37.46 -25.97 4.05
C LEU A 138 38.03 -27.36 4.37
N GLU A 139 37.88 -28.30 3.45
CA GLU A 139 38.71 -29.51 3.34
C GLU A 139 38.93 -29.68 1.83
N GLY A 140 40.11 -29.75 1.24
CA GLY A 140 41.52 -29.74 1.67
C GLY A 140 42.34 -29.89 0.39
#